data_AF-A0AA35XIP4-F1
#
_entry.id   AF-A0AA35XIP4-F1
#
_cell.length_a   1.000
_cell.length_b   1.000
_cell.length_c   1.000
_cell.angle_alpha   90.00
_cell.angle_beta   90.00
_cell.angle_gamma   90.00
#
_symmetry.space_group_name_H-M   'P 1'
#
loop_
_entity.id
_entity.type
_entity.pdbx_description
1 polymer ?
#
loop_
_entity_poly.entity_id
_entity_poly.type
_entity_poly.pdbx_seq_one_letter_code
_entity_poly.pdbx_strand_id
1 'polypeptide(L)'
;MYGNAAISRAYPGLIDAATLIGGTQIQGRASFGGNLCNATPSGDSIPAMIAHSAVAHIEGPGGHRHVAVEDFCTGPGRNVLGRGEMLVSISFPAPSSGFGANYMRFIPRNEMDIAVAGAGTSVVLDNGNIKSARVALAAVAPTPLYVSAIGDAIAGKPANEETLAEAGQIAKDAAIPITDMRGTIEYRKHLCDVLTRRSLQIAIDRAKENA
;
A
#
# COMPACT_ATOMS: atom_id res chain seq x y z
N MET A 1 -14.10 9.38 0.60
CA MET A 1 -12.84 9.71 -0.09
C MET A 1 -13.08 9.96 -1.57
N TYR A 2 -13.48 8.96 -2.35
CA TYR A 2 -13.67 9.09 -3.80
C TYR A 2 -14.81 10.04 -4.25
N GLY A 3 -15.76 10.39 -3.36
CA GLY A 3 -16.77 11.43 -3.62
C GLY A 3 -16.26 12.88 -3.55
N ASN A 4 -15.00 13.10 -3.15
CA ASN A 4 -14.37 14.42 -3.14
C ASN A 4 -13.39 14.52 -4.32
N ALA A 5 -13.74 15.30 -5.34
CA ALA A 5 -12.96 15.40 -6.58
C ALA A 5 -11.51 15.89 -6.37
N ALA A 6 -11.28 16.79 -5.40
CA ALA A 6 -9.95 17.29 -5.11
C ALA A 6 -9.06 16.19 -4.51
N ILE A 7 -9.60 15.41 -3.56
CA ILE A 7 -8.90 14.26 -2.98
C ILE A 7 -8.66 13.18 -4.04
N SER A 8 -9.67 12.87 -4.85
CA SER A 8 -9.55 11.82 -5.87
C SER A 8 -8.48 12.14 -6.91
N ARG A 9 -8.33 13.42 -7.27
CA ARG A 9 -7.27 13.87 -8.18
C ARG A 9 -5.90 13.88 -7.53
N ALA A 10 -5.80 14.33 -6.29
CA ALA A 10 -4.51 14.45 -5.58
C ALA A 10 -3.95 13.09 -5.14
N TYR A 11 -4.81 12.12 -4.80
CA TYR A 11 -4.40 10.83 -4.23
C TYR A 11 -5.03 9.64 -4.95
N PRO A 12 -4.81 9.49 -6.28
CA PRO A 12 -5.44 8.41 -7.06
C PRO A 12 -5.06 7.01 -6.56
N GLY A 13 -3.85 6.82 -6.00
CA GLY A 13 -3.44 5.56 -5.37
C GLY A 13 -4.28 5.15 -4.16
N LEU A 14 -4.73 6.11 -3.35
CA LEU A 14 -5.67 5.85 -2.25
C LEU A 14 -7.08 5.53 -2.78
N ILE A 15 -7.47 6.16 -3.90
CA ILE A 15 -8.76 5.87 -4.55
C ILE A 15 -8.78 4.45 -5.10
N ASP A 16 -7.70 4.00 -5.75
CA ASP A 16 -7.58 2.62 -6.23
C ASP A 16 -7.88 1.61 -5.12
N ALA A 17 -7.29 1.80 -3.92
CA ALA A 17 -7.56 0.93 -2.79
C ALA A 17 -9.01 1.04 -2.28
N ALA A 18 -9.53 2.27 -2.17
CA ALA A 18 -10.88 2.51 -1.65
C ALA A 18 -11.97 1.86 -2.51
N THR A 19 -11.84 1.87 -3.84
CA THR A 19 -12.82 1.32 -4.78
C THR A 19 -12.79 -0.21 -4.85
N LEU A 20 -11.70 -0.82 -4.39
CA LEU A 20 -11.52 -2.28 -4.40
C LEU A 20 -12.02 -2.97 -3.13
N ILE A 21 -12.24 -2.24 -2.04
CA ILE A 21 -12.64 -2.83 -0.74
C ILE A 21 -14.12 -3.22 -0.78
N GLY A 22 -14.41 -4.52 -0.70
CA GLY A 22 -15.77 -5.03 -0.63
C GLY A 22 -16.63 -4.60 -1.84
N GLY A 23 -17.90 -4.32 -1.59
CA GLY A 23 -18.80 -3.67 -2.55
C GLY A 23 -19.31 -2.33 -2.01
N THR A 24 -20.15 -1.63 -2.77
CA THR A 24 -20.67 -0.28 -2.43
C THR A 24 -21.23 -0.17 -1.01
N GLN A 25 -21.91 -1.21 -0.53
CA GLN A 25 -22.48 -1.27 0.83
C GLN A 25 -21.38 -1.26 1.92
N ILE A 26 -20.26 -1.91 1.67
CA ILE A 26 -19.09 -1.91 2.56
C ILE A 26 -18.40 -0.57 2.46
N GLN A 27 -18.16 -0.07 1.24
CA GLN A 27 -17.46 1.20 1.00
C GLN A 27 -18.19 2.40 1.60
N GLY A 28 -19.53 2.38 1.62
CA GLY A 28 -20.35 3.42 2.25
C GLY A 28 -20.28 3.46 3.78
N ARG A 29 -19.70 2.44 4.43
CA ARG A 29 -19.58 2.35 5.90
C ARG A 29 -18.13 2.21 6.39
N ALA A 30 -17.25 1.66 5.56
CA ALA A 30 -15.87 1.41 5.91
C ALA A 30 -15.08 2.72 6.01
N SER A 31 -14.05 2.71 6.86
CA SER A 31 -13.08 3.79 6.96
C SER A 31 -11.66 3.23 6.84
N PHE A 32 -10.74 4.04 6.36
CA PHE A 32 -9.31 3.69 6.31
C PHE A 32 -8.78 3.46 7.72
N GLY A 33 -9.19 4.29 8.68
CA GLY A 33 -8.85 4.09 10.10
C GLY A 33 -9.37 2.77 10.66
N GLY A 34 -10.61 2.38 10.34
CA GLY A 34 -11.16 1.08 10.74
C GLY A 34 -10.42 -0.09 10.10
N ASN A 35 -10.05 0.02 8.81
CA ASN A 35 -9.27 -1.01 8.12
C ASN A 35 -7.86 -1.16 8.72
N LEU A 36 -7.20 -0.05 9.04
CA LEU A 36 -5.90 -0.02 9.72
C LEU A 36 -5.99 -0.63 11.13
N CYS A 37 -6.96 -0.20 11.93
CA CYS A 37 -7.19 -0.73 13.29
C CYS A 37 -7.56 -2.22 13.28
N ASN A 38 -8.26 -2.70 12.25
CA ASN A 38 -8.54 -4.13 12.10
C ASN A 38 -7.25 -4.96 11.89
N ALA A 39 -6.17 -4.35 11.36
CA ALA A 39 -4.83 -4.93 11.26
C ALA A 39 -4.79 -6.35 10.65
N THR A 40 -5.68 -6.62 9.69
CA THR A 40 -5.65 -7.88 8.96
C THR A 40 -4.52 -7.84 7.92
N PRO A 41 -3.74 -8.93 7.75
CA PRO A 41 -2.67 -8.98 6.75
C PRO A 41 -3.14 -8.65 5.32
N SER A 42 -4.41 -8.91 5.03
CA SER A 42 -5.04 -8.68 3.72
C SER A 42 -5.75 -7.32 3.59
N GLY A 43 -5.48 -6.37 4.49
CA GLY A 43 -6.17 -5.08 4.51
C GLY A 43 -5.77 -4.21 3.32
N ASP A 44 -6.65 -4.09 2.33
CA ASP A 44 -6.32 -3.45 1.04
C ASP A 44 -5.90 -1.97 1.15
N SER A 45 -6.40 -1.23 2.15
CA SER A 45 -6.02 0.19 2.29
C SER A 45 -4.62 0.38 2.88
N ILE A 46 -4.10 -0.61 3.62
CA ILE A 46 -2.87 -0.45 4.41
C ILE A 46 -1.64 -0.28 3.50
N PRO A 47 -1.40 -1.11 2.46
CA PRO A 47 -0.28 -0.89 1.55
C PRO A 47 -0.33 0.45 0.83
N ALA A 48 -1.53 0.91 0.45
CA ALA A 48 -1.69 2.23 -0.17
C ALA A 48 -1.31 3.34 0.83
N MET A 49 -1.73 3.25 2.08
CA MET A 49 -1.32 4.20 3.13
C MET A 49 0.20 4.19 3.36
N ILE A 50 0.84 3.02 3.40
CA ILE A 50 2.30 2.90 3.53
C ILE A 50 3.01 3.54 2.33
N ALA A 51 2.55 3.27 1.11
CA ALA A 51 3.10 3.85 -0.11
C ALA A 51 3.00 5.39 -0.10
N HIS A 52 1.98 5.94 0.53
CA HIS A 52 1.81 7.38 0.72
C HIS A 52 2.50 7.95 1.97
N SER A 53 3.37 7.20 2.66
CA SER A 53 4.05 7.65 3.89
C SER A 53 3.05 8.19 4.94
N ALA A 54 1.90 7.53 5.06
CA ALA A 54 0.84 7.98 5.95
C ALA A 54 1.26 7.86 7.41
N VAL A 55 0.73 8.78 8.23
CA VAL A 55 0.97 8.82 9.67
C VAL A 55 -0.37 8.72 10.40
N ALA A 56 -0.48 7.75 11.31
CA ALA A 56 -1.60 7.53 12.19
C ALA A 56 -1.47 8.43 13.45
N HIS A 57 -2.52 9.20 13.74
CA HIS A 57 -2.62 10.09 14.91
C HIS A 57 -3.48 9.44 15.97
N ILE A 58 -2.89 9.17 17.12
CA ILE A 58 -3.49 8.40 18.20
C ILE A 58 -3.65 9.31 19.41
N GLU A 59 -4.81 9.27 20.04
CA GLU A 59 -5.09 9.93 21.32
C GLU A 59 -5.50 8.91 22.37
N GLY A 60 -5.17 9.18 23.64
CA GLY A 60 -5.59 8.36 24.77
C GLY A 60 -5.34 9.07 26.11
N PRO A 61 -5.50 8.34 27.24
CA PRO A 61 -5.33 8.91 28.57
C PRO A 61 -3.94 9.50 28.84
N GLY A 62 -2.92 9.03 28.12
CA GLY A 62 -1.54 9.52 28.21
C GLY A 62 -1.21 10.70 27.29
N GLY A 63 -2.18 11.26 26.56
CA GLY A 63 -1.98 12.33 25.58
C GLY A 63 -2.08 11.84 24.14
N HIS A 64 -1.38 12.52 23.24
CA HIS A 64 -1.36 12.23 21.80
C HIS A 64 0.00 11.68 21.35
N ARG A 65 0.00 10.82 20.34
CA ARG A 65 1.21 10.33 19.67
C ARG A 65 0.96 10.03 18.20
N HIS A 66 2.04 9.90 17.45
CA HIS A 66 2.00 9.61 16.02
C HIS A 66 2.79 8.34 15.73
N VAL A 67 2.31 7.54 14.77
CA VAL A 67 2.95 6.31 14.33
C VAL A 67 2.90 6.26 12.80
N ALA A 68 4.03 5.95 12.16
CA ALA A 68 4.05 5.69 10.72
C ALA A 68 3.20 4.45 10.42
N VAL A 69 2.40 4.48 9.36
CA VAL A 69 1.44 3.38 9.11
C VAL A 69 2.14 2.04 8.88
N GLU A 70 3.37 2.03 8.36
CA GLU A 70 4.22 0.83 8.24
C GLU A 70 4.53 0.16 9.59
N ASP A 71 4.53 0.93 10.69
CA ASP A 71 4.85 0.44 12.04
C ASP A 71 3.60 0.14 12.89
N PHE A 72 2.40 0.33 12.32
CA PHE A 72 1.15 0.25 13.09
C PHE A 72 0.69 -1.19 13.37
N CYS A 73 0.90 -2.10 12.41
CA CYS A 73 0.46 -3.49 12.52
C CYS A 73 1.56 -4.35 13.14
N THR A 74 1.27 -5.06 14.23
CA THR A 74 2.26 -5.87 14.98
C THR A 74 2.04 -7.38 14.83
N GLY A 75 0.98 -7.78 14.11
CA GLY A 75 0.64 -9.16 13.80
C GLY A 75 -0.79 -9.28 13.27
N PRO A 76 -1.26 -10.48 12.91
CA PRO A 76 -2.61 -10.66 12.39
C PRO A 76 -3.68 -10.22 13.40
N GLY A 77 -4.46 -9.20 13.05
CA GLY A 77 -5.49 -8.64 13.93
C GLY A 77 -4.94 -7.90 15.15
N ARG A 78 -3.65 -7.57 15.16
CA ARG A 78 -2.94 -6.91 16.27
C ARG A 78 -2.25 -5.63 15.81
N ASN A 79 -2.37 -4.58 16.61
CA ASN A 79 -1.78 -3.29 16.32
C ASN A 79 -1.18 -2.65 17.59
N VAL A 80 -0.58 -1.49 17.40
CA VAL A 80 0.11 -0.73 18.45
C VAL A 80 -0.80 0.01 19.44
N LEU A 81 -2.13 -0.02 19.30
CA LEU A 81 -3.03 0.72 20.20
C LEU A 81 -3.05 0.08 21.60
N GLY A 82 -2.79 0.92 22.60
CA GLY A 82 -2.94 0.60 24.00
C GLY A 82 -4.38 0.71 24.48
N ARG A 83 -4.61 0.29 25.73
CA ARG A 83 -5.92 0.37 26.36
C ARG A 83 -6.36 1.83 26.50
N GLY A 84 -7.52 2.16 25.95
CA GLY A 84 -8.08 3.52 25.98
C GLY A 84 -7.52 4.46 24.91
N GLU A 85 -6.60 3.99 24.06
CA GLU A 85 -6.15 4.74 22.89
C GLU A 85 -7.12 4.57 21.71
N MET A 86 -7.22 5.62 20.89
CA MET A 86 -8.04 5.68 19.70
C MET A 86 -7.26 6.31 18.56
N LEU A 87 -7.36 5.72 17.36
CA LEU A 87 -6.94 6.35 16.13
C LEU A 87 -7.93 7.47 15.77
N VAL A 88 -7.47 8.71 15.81
CA VAL A 88 -8.31 9.91 15.59
C VAL A 88 -8.26 10.36 14.14
N SER A 89 -7.07 10.37 13.53
CA SER A 89 -6.89 10.77 12.14
C SER A 89 -5.71 10.07 11.49
N ILE A 90 -5.66 10.14 10.16
CA ILE A 90 -4.52 9.71 9.35
C ILE A 90 -4.13 10.90 8.48
N SER A 91 -2.87 11.32 8.53
CA SER A 91 -2.35 12.37 7.66
C SER A 91 -1.53 11.78 6.54
N PHE A 92 -1.63 12.38 5.37
CA PHE A 92 -0.84 12.05 4.19
C PHE A 92 -0.03 13.30 3.80
N PRO A 93 1.25 13.16 3.46
CA PRO A 93 2.00 14.25 2.84
C PRO A 93 1.28 14.78 1.59
N ALA A 94 1.43 16.08 1.31
CA ALA A 94 0.97 16.63 0.05
C ALA A 94 1.79 16.02 -1.11
N PRO A 95 1.17 15.61 -2.22
CA PRO A 95 1.91 15.12 -3.39
C PRO A 95 2.85 16.21 -3.91
N SER A 96 4.12 15.86 -4.11
CA SER A 96 5.09 16.73 -4.78
C SER A 96 4.97 16.64 -6.31
N SER A 97 5.61 17.55 -7.05
CA SER A 97 5.84 17.35 -8.49
C SER A 97 6.57 16.02 -8.73
N GLY A 98 6.20 15.36 -9.82
CA GLY A 98 6.72 14.03 -10.17
C GLY A 98 6.27 12.91 -9.24
N PHE A 99 5.31 13.13 -8.32
CA PHE A 99 4.77 12.07 -7.48
C PHE A 99 3.68 11.27 -8.21
N GLY A 100 3.76 9.95 -8.10
CA GLY A 100 2.72 9.04 -8.56
C GLY A 100 2.60 7.83 -7.65
N ALA A 101 1.39 7.31 -7.51
CA ALA A 101 1.11 6.17 -6.66
C ALA A 101 -0.03 5.32 -7.24
N ASN A 102 -0.05 4.05 -6.88
CA ASN A 102 -1.07 3.10 -7.31
C ASN A 102 -1.23 1.96 -6.29
N TYR A 103 -2.41 1.36 -6.26
CA TYR A 103 -2.64 0.09 -5.56
C TYR A 103 -3.21 -0.94 -6.53
N MET A 104 -2.70 -2.16 -6.46
CA MET A 104 -3.23 -3.32 -7.17
C MET A 104 -3.37 -4.51 -6.24
N ARG A 105 -4.30 -5.40 -6.57
CA ARG A 105 -4.43 -6.69 -5.90
C ARG A 105 -4.84 -7.77 -6.88
N PHE A 106 -4.54 -9.00 -6.54
CA PHE A 106 -5.09 -10.19 -7.18
C PHE A 106 -6.11 -10.85 -6.25
N ILE A 107 -7.27 -11.21 -6.80
CA ILE A 107 -8.33 -11.95 -6.12
C ILE A 107 -8.81 -13.14 -6.97
N PRO A 108 -9.29 -14.24 -6.37
CA PRO A 108 -9.69 -15.44 -7.11
C PRO A 108 -10.93 -15.29 -8.00
N ARG A 109 -11.72 -14.23 -7.81
CA ARG A 109 -12.96 -13.93 -8.54
C ARG A 109 -13.04 -12.45 -8.86
N ASN A 110 -14.00 -12.05 -9.71
CA ASN A 110 -14.03 -10.70 -10.29
C ASN A 110 -14.08 -9.55 -9.25
N GLU A 111 -14.84 -9.69 -8.17
CA GLU A 111 -15.00 -8.65 -7.15
C GLU A 111 -15.29 -9.24 -5.75
N MET A 112 -15.26 -8.36 -4.73
CA MET A 112 -15.69 -8.66 -3.35
C MET A 112 -15.00 -9.87 -2.70
N ASP A 113 -13.71 -10.07 -2.95
CA ASP A 113 -12.93 -11.14 -2.30
C ASP A 113 -11.72 -10.59 -1.55
N ILE A 114 -11.10 -11.42 -0.73
CA ILE A 114 -9.87 -11.12 0.01
C ILE A 114 -8.67 -11.33 -0.90
N ALA A 115 -7.74 -10.36 -0.91
CA ALA A 115 -6.54 -10.42 -1.72
C ALA A 115 -5.71 -11.70 -1.46
N VAL A 116 -5.27 -12.36 -2.54
CA VAL A 116 -4.22 -13.39 -2.51
C VAL A 116 -2.85 -12.71 -2.35
N ALA A 117 -2.67 -11.59 -3.03
CA ALA A 117 -1.55 -10.68 -2.88
C ALA A 117 -2.02 -9.28 -3.30
N GLY A 118 -1.47 -8.25 -2.67
CA GLY A 118 -1.66 -6.85 -3.05
C GLY A 118 -0.34 -6.09 -3.03
N ALA A 119 -0.22 -5.06 -3.85
CA ALA A 119 0.92 -4.16 -3.90
C ALA A 119 0.45 -2.72 -3.93
N GLY A 120 0.82 -1.95 -2.90
CA GLY A 120 0.71 -0.49 -2.89
C GLY A 120 2.07 0.09 -3.21
N THR A 121 2.13 0.98 -4.20
CA THR A 121 3.38 1.55 -4.69
C THR A 121 3.30 3.06 -4.84
N SER A 122 4.42 3.74 -4.63
CA SER A 122 4.60 5.13 -5.00
C SER A 122 6.00 5.38 -5.51
N VAL A 123 6.13 6.40 -6.34
CA VAL A 123 7.40 6.91 -6.87
C VAL A 123 7.39 8.44 -6.85
N VAL A 124 8.59 9.01 -6.76
CA VAL A 124 8.87 10.39 -7.14
C VAL A 124 9.86 10.34 -8.28
N LEU A 125 9.53 10.95 -9.41
CA LEU A 125 10.43 11.08 -10.54
C LEU A 125 11.18 12.41 -10.51
N ASP A 126 12.40 12.39 -10.99
CA ASP A 126 13.23 13.58 -11.22
C ASP A 126 14.02 13.37 -12.51
N ASN A 127 13.77 14.21 -13.53
CA ASN A 127 14.40 14.14 -14.84
C ASN A 127 14.38 12.74 -15.49
N GLY A 128 13.28 12.00 -15.35
CA GLY A 128 13.10 10.66 -15.92
C GLY A 128 13.67 9.50 -15.08
N ASN A 129 14.37 9.80 -13.99
CA ASN A 129 14.88 8.82 -13.03
C ASN A 129 13.98 8.72 -11.81
N ILE A 130 13.99 7.56 -11.15
CA ILE A 130 13.29 7.34 -9.88
C ILE A 130 14.11 7.99 -8.76
N LYS A 131 13.65 9.12 -8.24
CA LYS A 131 14.26 9.79 -7.09
C LYS A 131 14.05 8.99 -5.80
N SER A 132 12.85 8.46 -5.62
CA SER A 132 12.49 7.60 -4.49
C SER A 132 11.30 6.73 -4.85
N ALA A 133 11.20 5.56 -4.23
CA ALA A 133 10.04 4.69 -4.35
C ALA A 133 9.67 4.04 -3.01
N ARG A 134 8.39 3.72 -2.84
CA ARG A 134 7.90 2.94 -1.70
C ARG A 134 7.03 1.82 -2.22
N VAL A 135 7.25 0.61 -1.73
CA VAL A 135 6.47 -0.57 -2.09
C VAL A 135 6.06 -1.31 -0.83
N ALA A 136 4.76 -1.54 -0.68
CA ALA A 136 4.19 -2.31 0.40
C ALA A 136 3.32 -3.45 -0.14
N LEU A 137 3.40 -4.61 0.50
CA LEU A 137 2.70 -5.82 0.09
C LEU A 137 1.61 -6.20 1.11
N ALA A 138 0.47 -6.69 0.61
CA ALA A 138 -0.62 -7.24 1.43
C ALA A 138 -0.79 -8.75 1.19
N ALA A 139 -1.32 -9.43 2.21
CA ALA A 139 -1.67 -10.85 2.24
C ALA A 139 -0.51 -11.85 2.04
N VAL A 140 0.74 -11.38 2.11
CA VAL A 140 1.94 -12.19 1.84
C VAL A 140 2.97 -12.17 2.98
N ALA A 141 2.54 -11.77 4.17
CA ALA A 141 3.28 -11.83 5.42
C ALA A 141 2.31 -11.73 6.62
N PRO A 142 2.75 -11.96 7.88
CA PRO A 142 1.89 -11.81 9.06
C PRO A 142 1.35 -10.40 9.31
N THR A 143 1.94 -9.38 8.69
CA THR A 143 1.48 -7.99 8.65
C THR A 143 1.64 -7.47 7.21
N PRO A 144 0.98 -6.37 6.82
CA PRO A 144 1.36 -5.66 5.60
C PRO A 144 2.85 -5.33 5.64
N LEU A 145 3.55 -5.64 4.56
CA LEU A 145 5.01 -5.64 4.52
C LEU A 145 5.51 -4.45 3.72
N TYR A 146 6.11 -3.45 4.38
CA TYR A 146 6.89 -2.43 3.69
C TYR A 146 8.25 -3.00 3.29
N VAL A 147 8.58 -2.98 2.00
CA VAL A 147 9.83 -3.53 1.47
C VAL A 147 10.78 -2.38 1.14
N SER A 148 11.44 -1.81 2.15
CA SER A 148 12.35 -0.67 1.99
C SER A 148 13.48 -0.92 0.99
N ALA A 149 13.98 -2.16 0.94
CA ALA A 149 15.04 -2.59 0.03
C ALA A 149 14.71 -2.33 -1.45
N ILE A 150 13.44 -2.30 -1.85
CA ILE A 150 13.05 -1.94 -3.23
C ILE A 150 13.36 -0.47 -3.50
N GLY A 151 12.96 0.43 -2.59
CA GLY A 151 13.21 1.85 -2.71
C GLY A 151 14.71 2.16 -2.78
N ASP A 152 15.50 1.50 -1.91
CA ASP A 152 16.96 1.63 -1.88
C ASP A 152 17.60 1.12 -3.18
N ALA A 153 17.13 -0.01 -3.71
CA ALA A 153 17.69 -0.62 -4.91
C ALA A 153 17.42 0.18 -6.19
N ILE A 154 16.26 0.83 -6.29
CA ILE A 154 15.85 1.51 -7.54
C ILE A 154 16.01 3.03 -7.53
N ALA A 155 16.38 3.62 -6.38
CA ALA A 155 16.68 5.05 -6.31
C ALA A 155 17.85 5.41 -7.23
N GLY A 156 17.69 6.50 -7.98
CA GLY A 156 18.65 7.00 -8.98
C GLY A 156 18.63 6.25 -10.32
N LYS A 157 17.89 5.15 -10.45
CA LYS A 157 17.80 4.37 -11.69
C LYS A 157 16.75 4.95 -12.67
N PRO A 158 16.89 4.71 -13.98
CA PRO A 158 15.88 5.11 -14.96
C PRO A 158 14.57 4.35 -14.76
N ALA A 159 13.43 5.01 -15.03
CA ALA A 159 12.11 4.39 -14.95
C ALA A 159 11.84 3.46 -16.16
N ASN A 160 12.43 2.26 -16.17
CA ASN A 160 12.37 1.29 -17.27
C ASN A 160 12.09 -0.15 -16.79
N GLU A 161 11.86 -1.08 -17.73
CA GLU A 161 11.51 -2.47 -17.43
C GLU A 161 12.57 -3.22 -16.61
N GLU A 162 13.86 -2.94 -16.82
CA GLU A 162 14.96 -3.58 -16.07
C GLU A 162 14.88 -3.20 -14.58
N THR A 163 14.68 -1.91 -14.29
CA THR A 163 14.53 -1.40 -12.93
C THR A 163 13.26 -1.95 -12.26
N LEU A 164 12.16 -2.08 -13.02
CA LEU A 164 10.95 -2.72 -12.52
C LEU A 164 11.16 -4.22 -12.27
N ALA A 165 11.86 -4.94 -13.16
CA ALA A 165 12.20 -6.35 -12.98
C ALA A 165 12.97 -6.61 -11.68
N GLU A 166 13.94 -5.76 -11.36
CA GLU A 166 14.69 -5.81 -10.11
C GLU A 166 13.76 -5.58 -8.89
N ALA A 167 12.91 -4.55 -8.92
CA ALA A 167 11.95 -4.29 -7.85
C ALA A 167 10.99 -5.48 -7.62
N GLY A 168 10.51 -6.09 -8.70
CA GLY A 168 9.65 -7.27 -8.65
C GLY A 168 10.33 -8.48 -8.03
N GLN A 169 11.60 -8.73 -8.37
CA GLN A 169 12.38 -9.82 -7.79
C GLN A 169 12.61 -9.62 -6.29
N ILE A 170 12.96 -8.40 -5.85
CA ILE A 170 13.11 -8.09 -4.42
C ILE A 170 11.78 -8.28 -3.67
N ALA A 171 10.65 -7.87 -4.26
CA ALA A 171 9.32 -8.08 -3.68
C ALA A 171 8.99 -9.57 -3.48
N LYS A 172 9.30 -10.40 -4.49
CA LYS A 172 9.13 -11.85 -4.45
C LYS A 172 9.97 -12.49 -3.35
N ASP A 173 11.19 -12.03 -3.16
CA ASP A 173 12.11 -12.60 -2.16
C ASP A 173 11.74 -12.18 -0.73
N ALA A 174 11.27 -10.94 -0.55
CA ALA A 174 10.83 -10.40 0.74
C ALA A 174 9.54 -11.04 1.27
N ALA A 175 8.68 -11.55 0.38
CA ALA A 175 7.40 -12.14 0.77
C ALA A 175 7.58 -13.44 1.59
N ILE A 176 6.80 -13.57 2.67
CA ILE A 176 6.77 -14.74 3.57
C ILE A 176 5.32 -15.26 3.74
N PRO A 177 4.64 -15.63 2.63
CA PRO A 177 3.25 -16.08 2.68
C PRO A 177 3.11 -17.48 3.27
N ILE A 178 1.88 -17.86 3.57
CA ILE A 178 1.47 -19.25 3.83
C ILE A 178 0.73 -19.82 2.62
N THR A 179 0.64 -21.14 2.54
CA THR A 179 -0.32 -21.81 1.65
C THR A 179 -1.67 -21.88 2.35
N ASP A 180 -2.73 -21.47 1.65
CA ASP A 180 -4.12 -21.69 2.07
C ASP A 180 -5.01 -22.00 0.85
N MET A 181 -6.32 -22.05 1.05
CA MET A 181 -7.31 -22.29 0.00
C MET A 181 -7.30 -21.26 -1.16
N ARG A 182 -6.67 -20.10 -1.00
CA ARG A 182 -6.62 -19.03 -2.01
C ARG A 182 -5.37 -19.07 -2.87
N GLY A 183 -4.32 -19.78 -2.42
CA GLY A 183 -3.09 -19.90 -3.19
C GLY A 183 -1.92 -20.48 -2.40
N THR A 184 -1.00 -21.10 -3.13
CA THR A 184 0.26 -21.63 -2.61
C THR A 184 1.27 -20.50 -2.34
N ILE A 185 2.29 -20.81 -1.54
CA ILE A 185 3.45 -19.92 -1.32
C ILE A 185 4.08 -19.49 -2.65
N GLU A 186 4.34 -20.43 -3.55
CA GLU A 186 4.95 -20.17 -4.86
C GLU A 186 4.11 -19.18 -5.67
N TYR A 187 2.80 -19.41 -5.74
CA TYR A 187 1.88 -18.54 -6.48
C TYR A 187 1.82 -17.13 -5.89
N ARG A 188 1.72 -17.02 -4.56
CA ARG A 188 1.71 -15.73 -3.85
C ARG A 188 3.01 -14.95 -4.06
N LYS A 189 4.16 -15.62 -4.00
CA LYS A 189 5.46 -15.02 -4.29
C LYS A 189 5.57 -14.54 -5.74
N HIS A 190 5.09 -15.34 -6.69
CA HIS A 190 5.03 -14.93 -8.10
C HIS A 190 4.14 -13.69 -8.29
N LEU A 191 2.98 -13.63 -7.62
CA LEU A 191 2.11 -12.46 -7.67
C LEU A 191 2.77 -11.21 -7.08
N CYS A 192 3.63 -11.32 -6.06
CA CYS A 192 4.36 -10.17 -5.51
C CYS A 192 5.23 -9.49 -6.56
N ASP A 193 5.97 -10.27 -7.35
CA ASP A 193 6.75 -9.75 -8.48
C ASP A 193 5.82 -9.03 -9.49
N VAL A 194 4.84 -9.76 -10.03
CA VAL A 194 3.99 -9.26 -11.11
C VAL A 194 3.21 -8.01 -10.69
N LEU A 195 2.60 -8.00 -9.50
CA LEU A 195 1.82 -6.86 -9.01
C LEU A 195 2.71 -5.66 -8.71
N THR A 196 3.91 -5.86 -8.16
CA THR A 196 4.86 -4.77 -7.88
C THR A 196 5.25 -4.06 -9.18
N ARG A 197 5.64 -4.81 -10.22
CA ARG A 197 6.02 -4.23 -11.52
C ARG A 197 4.89 -3.45 -12.16
N ARG A 198 3.70 -4.06 -12.24
CA ARG A 198 2.54 -3.43 -12.86
C ARG A 198 2.10 -2.18 -12.09
N SER A 199 2.11 -2.25 -10.76
CA SER A 199 1.70 -1.11 -9.93
C SER A 199 2.71 0.03 -10.02
N LEU A 200 4.03 -0.26 -9.98
CA LEU A 200 5.08 0.73 -10.19
C LEU A 200 4.98 1.39 -11.58
N GLN A 201 4.72 0.61 -12.64
CA GLN A 201 4.54 1.17 -13.98
C GLN A 201 3.40 2.19 -14.01
N ILE A 202 2.24 1.87 -13.42
CA ILE A 202 1.11 2.81 -13.33
C ILE A 202 1.48 4.04 -12.47
N ALA A 203 2.21 3.84 -11.37
CA ALA A 203 2.67 4.94 -10.53
C ALA A 203 3.64 5.87 -11.29
N ILE A 204 4.55 5.31 -12.11
CA ILE A 204 5.46 6.06 -12.99
C ILE A 204 4.69 6.85 -14.05
N ASP A 205 3.66 6.26 -14.66
CA ASP A 205 2.87 6.94 -15.68
C ASP A 205 2.11 8.12 -15.07
N ARG A 206 1.49 7.94 -13.90
CA ARG A 206 0.85 9.02 -13.13
C ARG A 206 1.84 10.10 -12.67
N ALA A 207 3.06 9.71 -12.31
CA ALA A 207 4.12 10.64 -11.93
C ALA A 207 4.53 11.55 -13.10
N LYS A 208 4.58 11.03 -14.33
CA LYS A 208 4.87 11.81 -15.54
C LYS A 208 3.76 12.80 -15.89
N GLU A 209 2.50 12.46 -15.61
CA GLU A 209 1.36 13.39 -15.78
C GLU A 209 1.36 14.53 -14.77
N ASN A 210 1.99 14.32 -13.59
CA ASN A 210 2.10 15.29 -12.50
C ASN A 210 3.47 16.03 -12.46
N ALA A 211 4.34 15.80 -13.44
CA ALA A 211 5.69 16.38 -13.50
C ALA A 211 5.65 17.84 -13.97
#